data_AF-A0A1L3JZQ6-F1
#
_entry.id   AF-A0A1L3JZQ6-F1
#
_cell.length_a   1.000
_cell.length_b   1.000
_cell.length_c   1.000
_cell.angle_alpha   90.00
_cell.angle_beta   90.00
_cell.angle_gamma   90.00
#
_symmetry.space_group_name_H-M   'P 1'
#
loop_
_entity.id
_entity.type
_entity.pdbx_description
1 polymer ?
#
loop_
_entity_poly.entity_id
_entity_poly.type
_entity_poly.pdbx_seq_one_letter_code
_entity_poly.pdbx_strand_id
1 'polypeptide(L)'
;MKAGDILICYGGGSSNNSLSNFPGHAAIATSAGYILEMPGTKNRSAKKNARHISKKEFFTAHTKGNDYVCVYRISKHPHYANDASTYAYNYMYKDGNPTYSIVKGYELYKKSPSYCSKYVYYAYWKGATSSAVNKYPKYWWVKPHSLPNYFSKSFHPSYIHKITKY
;
A
#
# COMPACT_ATOMS: atom_id res chain seq x y z
N MET A 1 10.11 -1.65 11.54
CA MET A 1 9.75 -1.74 10.11
C MET A 1 11.02 -1.59 9.28
N LYS A 2 11.01 -2.11 8.06
CA LYS A 2 12.05 -1.93 7.03
C LYS A 2 11.41 -1.33 5.78
N ALA A 3 12.22 -0.68 4.94
CA ALA A 3 11.78 -0.21 3.64
C ALA A 3 11.18 -1.38 2.83
N GLY A 4 10.03 -1.14 2.22
CA GLY A 4 9.27 -2.14 1.47
C GLY A 4 8.33 -3.00 2.31
N ASP A 5 8.32 -2.91 3.65
CA ASP A 5 7.30 -3.60 4.44
C ASP A 5 5.90 -3.21 3.93
N ILE A 6 5.06 -4.22 3.70
CA ILE A 6 3.69 -4.05 3.24
C ILE A 6 2.80 -4.04 4.48
N LEU A 7 2.02 -2.97 4.64
CA LEU A 7 1.10 -2.83 5.75
C LEU A 7 -0.32 -3.03 5.26
N ILE A 8 -1.09 -3.88 5.94
CA ILE A 8 -2.49 -4.15 5.61
C ILE A 8 -3.32 -3.87 6.84
N CYS A 9 -4.27 -2.93 6.73
CA CYS A 9 -5.12 -2.52 7.82
C CYS A 9 -6.47 -3.27 7.77
N TYR A 10 -6.89 -3.76 8.92
CA TYR A 10 -8.12 -4.52 9.14
C TYR A 10 -9.02 -3.81 10.17
N GLY A 11 -10.31 -4.12 10.11
CA GLY A 11 -11.34 -3.55 10.98
C GLY A 11 -12.23 -2.51 10.30
N GLY A 12 -13.34 -2.16 10.96
CA GLY A 12 -14.39 -1.28 10.43
C GLY A 12 -14.03 0.21 10.42
N GLY A 13 -12.99 0.60 11.16
CA GLY A 13 -12.43 1.95 11.12
C GLY A 13 -11.14 2.05 10.29
N SER A 14 -10.52 0.93 9.90
CA SER A 14 -9.46 0.91 8.87
C SER A 14 -9.96 1.41 7.51
N SER A 15 -11.29 1.44 7.31
CA SER A 15 -11.96 2.09 6.18
C SER A 15 -12.33 3.55 6.44
N ASN A 16 -12.04 4.16 7.61
CA ASN A 16 -12.39 5.56 7.90
C ASN A 16 -11.69 6.58 6.98
N ASN A 17 -10.72 6.14 6.21
CA ASN A 17 -10.06 6.88 5.14
C ASN A 17 -10.30 6.21 3.76
N SER A 18 -10.62 4.91 3.70
CA SER A 18 -11.08 4.25 2.47
C SER A 18 -12.54 4.62 2.12
N LEU A 19 -12.98 4.39 0.88
CA LEU A 19 -14.40 4.53 0.52
C LEU A 19 -15.26 3.61 1.41
N SER A 20 -16.39 4.12 1.92
CA SER A 20 -17.24 3.55 2.97
C SER A 20 -17.77 2.12 2.76
N ASN A 21 -17.54 1.52 1.59
CA ASN A 21 -18.02 0.18 1.22
C ASN A 21 -16.90 -0.81 0.86
N PHE A 22 -15.62 -0.45 1.06
CA PHE A 22 -14.48 -1.33 0.75
C PHE A 22 -13.68 -1.68 2.00
N PRO A 23 -13.81 -2.90 2.55
CA PRO A 23 -13.12 -3.29 3.76
C PRO A 23 -11.60 -3.36 3.52
N GLY A 24 -10.84 -2.57 4.27
CA GLY A 24 -9.38 -2.63 4.32
C GLY A 24 -8.63 -1.44 3.75
N HIS A 25 -7.34 -1.38 4.09
CA HIS A 25 -6.39 -0.41 3.59
C HIS A 25 -5.01 -1.07 3.43
N ALA A 26 -4.17 -0.52 2.55
CA ALA A 26 -2.82 -1.00 2.34
C ALA A 26 -1.83 0.15 2.13
N ALA A 27 -0.63 -0.01 2.67
CA ALA A 27 0.44 0.97 2.63
C ALA A 27 1.82 0.30 2.47
N ILE A 28 2.85 1.09 2.19
CA ILE A 28 4.23 0.63 2.07
C ILE A 28 5.14 1.47 2.99
N ALA A 29 5.97 0.81 3.78
CA ALA A 29 6.98 1.50 4.58
C ALA A 29 8.11 2.00 3.68
N THR A 30 8.51 3.25 3.85
CA THR A 30 9.69 3.82 3.17
C THR A 30 10.97 3.69 4.00
N SER A 31 10.82 3.51 5.31
CA SER A 31 11.92 3.37 6.27
C SER A 31 11.42 2.75 7.58
N ALA A 32 12.27 2.71 8.60
CA ALA A 32 11.86 2.31 9.95
C ALA A 32 10.84 3.28 10.60
N GLY A 33 10.79 4.53 10.13
CA GLY A 33 10.02 5.62 10.76
C GLY A 33 8.91 6.21 9.91
N TYR A 34 8.81 5.85 8.62
CA TYR A 34 7.88 6.48 7.69
C TYR A 34 7.16 5.50 6.78
N ILE A 35 5.93 5.88 6.41
CA ILE A 35 4.98 5.09 5.63
C ILE A 35 4.39 5.96 4.52
N LEU A 36 4.29 5.39 3.32
CA LEU A 36 3.53 5.93 2.20
C LEU A 36 2.19 5.22 2.08
N GLU A 37 1.13 6.00 1.93
CA GLU A 37 -0.22 5.49 1.69
C GLU A 37 -1.02 6.40 0.76
N MET A 38 -2.12 5.85 0.24
CA MET A 38 -3.18 6.60 -0.41
C MET A 38 -4.46 6.52 0.46
N PRO A 39 -4.70 7.51 1.33
CA PRO A 39 -5.72 7.48 2.38
C PRO A 39 -7.14 7.77 1.87
N GLY A 40 -7.42 7.75 0.56
CA GLY A 40 -8.77 8.01 0.05
C GLY A 40 -9.29 9.43 0.27
N THR A 41 -10.59 9.63 0.06
CA THR A 41 -11.20 10.95 -0.15
C THR A 41 -12.06 11.44 0.99
N LYS A 42 -12.24 10.66 2.07
CA LYS A 42 -13.20 11.00 3.13
C LYS A 42 -12.91 12.37 3.78
N ASN A 43 -11.64 12.69 3.99
CA ASN A 43 -11.21 13.98 4.56
C ASN A 43 -10.09 14.64 3.73
N ARG A 44 -9.93 14.25 2.47
CA ARG A 44 -8.82 14.70 1.62
C ARG A 44 -9.24 14.80 0.16
N SER A 45 -8.55 15.68 -0.58
CA SER A 45 -8.70 15.75 -2.03
C SER A 45 -8.35 14.42 -2.70
N ALA A 46 -9.10 14.09 -3.75
CA ALA A 46 -8.72 13.01 -4.65
C ALA A 46 -7.43 13.33 -5.41
N LYS A 47 -7.13 14.60 -5.72
CA LYS A 47 -5.91 14.99 -6.42
C LYS A 47 -4.72 14.95 -5.45
N LYS A 48 -3.55 14.49 -5.93
CA LYS A 48 -2.32 14.38 -5.12
C LYS A 48 -2.58 13.73 -3.74
N ASN A 49 -3.21 12.56 -3.78
CA ASN A 49 -3.77 11.93 -2.57
C ASN A 49 -2.72 11.24 -1.71
N ALA A 50 -1.64 10.73 -2.31
CA ALA A 50 -0.59 10.02 -1.59
C ALA A 50 0.05 10.92 -0.52
N ARG A 51 0.31 10.36 0.66
CA ARG A 51 0.97 11.04 1.76
C ARG A 51 2.10 10.18 2.33
N HIS A 52 3.16 10.85 2.77
CA HIS A 52 4.30 10.27 3.46
C HIS A 52 4.27 10.73 4.91
N ILE A 53 3.88 9.84 5.81
CA ILE A 53 3.62 10.17 7.21
C ILE A 53 4.49 9.35 8.16
N SER A 54 4.60 9.82 9.39
CA SER A 54 5.33 9.08 10.42
C SER A 54 4.63 7.76 10.73
N LYS A 55 5.42 6.77 11.13
CA LYS A 55 4.95 5.48 11.66
C LYS A 55 3.93 5.67 12.79
N LYS A 56 4.19 6.63 13.68
CA LYS A 56 3.28 6.99 14.79
C LYS A 56 1.93 7.47 14.25
N GLU A 57 1.94 8.46 13.37
CA GLU A 57 0.71 9.01 12.78
C GLU A 57 -0.11 7.93 12.07
N PHE A 58 0.54 7.07 11.28
CA PHE A 58 -0.13 5.98 10.58
C PHE A 58 -0.79 5.01 11.56
N PHE A 59 -0.06 4.47 12.53
CA PHE A 59 -0.64 3.48 13.45
C PHE A 59 -1.72 4.07 14.35
N THR A 60 -1.53 5.29 14.88
CA THR A 60 -2.58 5.99 15.63
C THR A 60 -3.86 6.18 14.80
N ALA A 61 -3.74 6.37 13.48
CA ALA A 61 -4.90 6.48 12.59
C ALA A 61 -5.56 5.14 12.26
N HIS A 62 -4.81 4.03 12.24
CA HIS A 62 -5.24 2.73 11.69
C HIS A 62 -5.34 1.59 12.72
N THR A 63 -5.17 1.86 14.01
CA THR A 63 -5.35 0.87 15.11
C THR A 63 -6.31 1.38 16.19
N LYS A 64 -7.43 2.00 15.79
CA LYS A 64 -8.45 2.52 16.73
C LYS A 64 -9.47 1.44 17.07
N GLY A 65 -9.87 1.36 18.34
CA GLY A 65 -10.85 0.36 18.79
C GLY A 65 -10.37 -1.06 18.48
N ASN A 66 -11.12 -1.78 17.65
CA ASN A 66 -10.80 -3.15 17.23
C ASN A 66 -9.99 -3.22 15.92
N ASP A 67 -9.60 -2.10 15.33
CA ASP A 67 -8.78 -2.06 14.12
C ASP A 67 -7.33 -2.50 14.43
N TYR A 68 -6.67 -3.09 13.43
CA TYR A 68 -5.28 -3.51 13.55
C TYR A 68 -4.56 -3.47 12.21
N VAL A 69 -3.23 -3.42 12.25
CA VAL A 69 -2.37 -3.48 11.06
C VAL A 69 -1.52 -4.73 11.09
N CYS A 70 -1.53 -5.51 10.02
CA CYS A 70 -0.59 -6.59 9.80
C CYS A 70 0.57 -6.11 8.94
N VAL A 71 1.80 -6.43 9.37
CA VAL A 71 3.03 -6.13 8.62
C VAL A 71 3.50 -7.39 7.91
N TYR A 72 3.73 -7.27 6.61
CA TYR A 72 4.27 -8.32 5.77
C TYR A 72 5.60 -7.87 5.14
N ARG A 73 6.51 -8.81 4.88
CA ARG A 73 7.83 -8.50 4.30
C ARG A 73 8.25 -9.52 3.25
N ILE A 74 8.81 -9.02 2.15
CA ILE A 74 9.54 -9.85 1.18
C ILE A 74 10.93 -10.15 1.73
N SER A 75 11.08 -11.26 2.45
CA SER A 75 12.33 -11.61 3.14
C SER A 75 13.40 -12.16 2.20
N LYS A 76 13.00 -12.83 1.10
CA LYS A 76 13.93 -13.46 0.15
C LYS A 76 14.66 -12.46 -0.75
N HIS A 77 14.05 -11.29 -0.95
CA HIS A 77 14.49 -10.28 -1.92
C HIS A 77 14.48 -8.87 -1.30
N PRO A 78 15.28 -8.63 -0.24
CA PRO A 78 15.20 -7.39 0.53
C PRO A 78 15.61 -6.15 -0.28
N HIS A 79 16.52 -6.28 -1.26
CA HIS A 79 16.92 -5.17 -2.14
C HIS A 79 15.76 -4.73 -3.03
N TYR A 80 15.04 -5.67 -3.64
CA TYR A 80 13.84 -5.37 -4.42
C TYR A 80 12.74 -4.70 -3.58
N ALA A 81 12.56 -5.09 -2.31
CA ALA A 81 11.63 -4.40 -1.41
C ALA A 81 12.04 -2.95 -1.17
N ASN A 82 13.35 -2.70 -1.01
CA ASN A 82 13.90 -1.35 -0.92
C ASN A 82 13.71 -0.54 -2.21
N ASP A 83 13.89 -1.16 -3.38
CA ASP A 83 13.71 -0.50 -4.68
C ASP A 83 12.24 -0.10 -4.91
N ALA A 84 11.29 -0.98 -4.56
CA ALA A 84 9.87 -0.67 -4.59
C ALA A 84 9.52 0.54 -3.71
N SER A 85 10.07 0.57 -2.48
CA SER A 85 9.92 1.68 -1.54
C SER A 85 10.51 2.99 -2.09
N THR A 86 11.73 2.93 -2.63
CA THR A 86 12.42 4.08 -3.24
C THR A 86 11.62 4.62 -4.43
N TYR A 87 11.10 3.73 -5.27
CA TYR A 87 10.27 4.10 -6.41
C TYR A 87 8.95 4.75 -6.00
N ALA A 88 8.29 4.19 -4.98
CA ALA A 88 7.07 4.77 -4.42
C ALA A 88 7.33 6.21 -3.94
N TYR A 89 8.44 6.44 -3.23
CA TYR A 89 8.78 7.75 -2.69
C TYR A 89 9.15 8.77 -3.78
N ASN A 90 10.08 8.46 -4.66
CA ASN A 90 10.57 9.40 -5.66
C ASN A 90 9.53 9.60 -6.79
N TYR A 91 9.11 8.52 -7.46
CA TYR A 91 8.36 8.64 -8.70
C TYR A 91 6.84 8.64 -8.55
N MET A 92 6.33 8.01 -7.47
CA MET A 92 4.89 7.95 -7.23
C MET A 92 4.43 9.02 -6.25
N TYR A 93 5.22 9.40 -5.26
CA TYR A 93 4.87 10.46 -4.30
C TYR A 93 5.43 11.83 -4.69
N LYS A 94 6.76 12.01 -4.82
CA LYS A 94 7.35 13.32 -5.13
C LYS A 94 7.01 13.82 -6.54
N ASP A 95 7.27 13.00 -7.56
CA ASP A 95 7.17 13.45 -8.95
C ASP A 95 5.76 13.33 -9.55
N GLY A 96 4.94 12.43 -9.00
CA GLY A 96 3.63 12.10 -9.56
C GLY A 96 2.47 12.51 -8.69
N ASN A 97 2.46 12.00 -7.46
CA ASN A 97 1.36 12.00 -6.50
C ASN A 97 -0.02 11.72 -7.15
N PRO A 98 -0.41 10.44 -7.31
CA PRO A 98 -1.56 10.06 -8.10
C PRO A 98 -2.89 10.56 -7.55
N THR A 99 -3.86 10.69 -8.45
CA THR A 99 -5.25 10.94 -8.09
C THR A 99 -5.88 9.67 -7.53
N TYR A 100 -6.57 9.76 -6.39
CA TYR A 100 -7.32 8.66 -5.80
C TYR A 100 -8.57 8.34 -6.60
N SER A 101 -8.72 7.08 -7.01
CA SER A 101 -9.98 6.54 -7.53
C SER A 101 -9.93 5.02 -7.50
N ILE A 102 -10.91 4.39 -6.84
CA ILE A 102 -11.10 2.94 -6.93
C ILE A 102 -11.66 2.58 -8.31
N VAL A 103 -12.68 3.31 -8.77
CA VAL A 103 -13.31 3.11 -10.07
C VAL A 103 -12.31 3.36 -11.19
N LYS A 104 -11.80 4.57 -11.39
CA LYS A 104 -10.85 4.82 -12.51
C LYS A 104 -9.48 4.16 -12.31
N GLY A 105 -9.21 3.65 -11.11
CA GLY A 105 -7.96 2.98 -10.77
C GLY A 105 -7.87 1.52 -11.22
N TYR A 106 -8.93 0.91 -11.76
CA TYR A 106 -8.88 -0.50 -12.19
C TYR A 106 -7.87 -0.77 -13.31
N GLU A 107 -7.40 0.25 -14.03
CA GLU A 107 -6.29 0.12 -14.99
C GLU A 107 -4.96 -0.11 -14.26
N LEU A 108 -4.66 -1.38 -13.96
CA LEU A 108 -3.66 -1.84 -13.00
C LEU A 108 -2.26 -1.29 -13.28
N TYR A 109 -1.88 -1.23 -14.56
CA TYR A 109 -0.55 -0.85 -15.01
C TYR A 109 -0.39 0.64 -15.32
N LYS A 110 -1.30 1.47 -14.81
CA LYS A 110 -1.22 2.93 -14.90
C LYS A 110 -0.99 3.55 -13.52
N LYS A 111 0.01 4.43 -13.42
CA LYS A 111 0.41 5.10 -12.16
C LYS A 111 -0.73 5.92 -11.52
N SER A 112 -1.55 6.59 -12.33
CA SER A 112 -2.66 7.46 -11.89
C SER A 112 -3.84 7.33 -12.87
N PRO A 113 -5.10 7.21 -12.41
CA PRO A 113 -5.55 7.17 -11.02
C PRO A 113 -5.13 5.88 -10.28
N SER A 114 -5.06 5.94 -8.94
CA SER A 114 -4.68 4.80 -8.10
C SER A 114 -5.47 4.78 -6.78
N TYR A 115 -5.23 3.76 -5.96
CA TYR A 115 -5.81 3.57 -4.62
C TYR A 115 -4.83 2.76 -3.76
N CYS A 116 -5.10 2.65 -2.45
CA CYS A 116 -4.17 2.11 -1.45
C CYS A 116 -3.41 0.84 -1.88
N SER A 117 -4.11 -0.26 -2.17
CA SER A 117 -3.50 -1.54 -2.54
C SER A 117 -2.88 -1.57 -3.94
N LYS A 118 -3.49 -0.88 -4.92
CA LYS A 118 -2.86 -0.70 -6.24
C LYS A 118 -1.56 0.10 -6.15
N TYR A 119 -1.50 1.11 -5.28
CA TYR A 119 -0.29 1.90 -5.09
C TYR A 119 0.87 1.02 -4.64
N VAL A 120 0.65 0.14 -3.67
CA VAL A 120 1.66 -0.84 -3.23
C VAL A 120 1.99 -1.85 -4.35
N TYR A 121 0.99 -2.42 -5.02
CA TYR A 121 1.20 -3.34 -6.14
C TYR A 121 2.06 -2.70 -7.25
N TYR A 122 1.72 -1.47 -7.65
CA TYR A 122 2.40 -0.75 -8.73
C TYR A 122 3.84 -0.40 -8.35
N ALA A 123 4.07 -0.03 -7.09
CA ALA A 123 5.42 0.22 -6.57
C ALA A 123 6.31 -1.02 -6.71
N TYR A 124 5.79 -2.21 -6.41
CA TYR A 124 6.53 -3.46 -6.62
C TYR A 124 6.67 -3.84 -8.10
N TRP A 125 5.60 -3.71 -8.89
CA TRP A 125 5.63 -4.01 -10.33
C TRP A 125 6.62 -3.15 -11.11
N LYS A 126 6.69 -1.84 -10.82
CA LYS A 126 7.59 -0.91 -11.53
C LYS A 126 8.93 -0.70 -10.84
N GLY A 127 8.92 -0.60 -9.51
CA GLY A 127 10.08 -0.20 -8.72
C GLY A 127 11.01 -1.34 -8.40
N ALA A 128 10.48 -2.52 -8.09
CA ALA A 128 11.29 -3.71 -7.85
C ALA A 128 11.61 -4.42 -9.17
N THR A 129 10.64 -5.18 -9.68
CA THR A 129 10.71 -5.89 -10.95
C THR A 129 9.29 -6.32 -11.31
N SER A 130 8.98 -6.38 -12.61
CA SER A 130 7.64 -6.78 -13.05
C SER A 130 7.27 -8.20 -12.62
N SER A 131 8.27 -9.06 -12.35
CA SER A 131 8.11 -10.43 -11.83
C SER A 131 7.88 -10.50 -10.32
N ALA A 132 7.95 -9.38 -9.58
CA ALA A 132 7.68 -9.36 -8.14
C ALA A 132 6.20 -9.64 -7.82
N VAL A 133 5.33 -9.34 -8.78
CA VAL A 133 3.90 -9.55 -8.69
C VAL A 133 3.41 -10.46 -9.83
N ASN A 134 2.32 -11.17 -9.60
CA ASN A 134 1.67 -11.99 -10.62
C ASN A 134 1.07 -11.08 -11.70
N LYS A 135 1.12 -11.53 -12.96
CA LYS A 135 0.51 -10.78 -14.07
C LYS A 135 -1.00 -10.97 -14.06
N TYR A 136 -1.73 -9.86 -14.11
CA TYR A 136 -3.18 -9.82 -14.26
C TYR A 136 -3.60 -9.09 -15.55
N PRO A 137 -4.86 -9.20 -15.98
CA PRO A 137 -5.40 -8.36 -17.05
C PRO A 137 -5.18 -6.86 -16.80
N LYS A 138 -5.18 -6.08 -17.88
CA LYS A 138 -5.01 -4.61 -17.82
C LYS A 138 -5.97 -3.96 -16.83
N TYR A 139 -7.21 -4.44 -16.80
CA TYR A 139 -8.25 -3.99 -15.90
C TYR A 139 -8.46 -5.02 -14.81
N TRP A 140 -7.96 -4.72 -13.61
CA TRP A 140 -7.99 -5.65 -12.49
C TRP A 140 -8.01 -4.91 -11.15
N TRP A 141 -8.74 -5.47 -10.20
CA TRP A 141 -8.87 -4.91 -8.86
C TRP A 141 -7.96 -5.65 -7.87
N VAL A 142 -7.08 -4.90 -7.21
CA VAL A 142 -6.19 -5.40 -6.16
C VAL A 142 -6.86 -5.17 -4.81
N LYS A 143 -7.38 -6.21 -4.18
CA LYS A 143 -8.05 -6.07 -2.88
C LYS A 143 -7.01 -5.93 -1.76
N PRO A 144 -7.15 -4.97 -0.82
CA PRO A 144 -6.16 -4.76 0.24
C PRO A 144 -5.87 -6.02 1.06
N HIS A 145 -6.90 -6.71 1.56
CA HIS A 145 -6.71 -7.89 2.41
C HIS A 145 -6.13 -9.11 1.68
N SER A 146 -6.23 -9.14 0.35
CA SER A 146 -5.68 -10.21 -0.49
C SER A 146 -4.34 -9.83 -1.09
N LEU A 147 -3.81 -8.61 -0.85
CA LEU A 147 -2.60 -8.08 -1.47
C LEU A 147 -1.39 -9.04 -1.44
N PRO A 148 -1.10 -9.80 -0.36
CA PRO A 148 0.00 -10.77 -0.33
C PRO A 148 -0.09 -11.84 -1.43
N ASN A 149 -1.32 -12.22 -1.83
CA ASN A 149 -1.56 -13.25 -2.84
C ASN A 149 -1.30 -12.77 -4.28
N TYR A 150 -1.14 -11.45 -4.47
CA TYR A 150 -0.78 -10.89 -5.77
C TYR A 150 0.73 -10.93 -6.03
N PHE A 151 1.54 -11.29 -5.03
CA PHE A 151 2.98 -11.45 -5.19
C PHE A 151 3.31 -12.82 -5.79
N SER A 152 4.36 -12.87 -6.61
CA SER A 152 4.83 -14.13 -7.18
C SER A 152 5.45 -15.01 -6.09
N LYS A 153 5.53 -16.32 -6.32
CA LYS A 153 6.02 -17.29 -5.32
C LYS A 153 7.38 -16.94 -4.72
N SER A 154 8.29 -16.41 -5.54
CA SER A 154 9.64 -15.98 -5.12
C SER A 154 9.61 -14.72 -4.24
N PHE A 155 8.62 -13.86 -4.47
CA PHE A 155 8.42 -12.58 -3.78
C PHE A 155 7.30 -12.61 -2.74
N HIS A 156 6.73 -13.78 -2.44
CA HIS A 156 5.59 -13.87 -1.54
C HIS A 156 5.95 -13.33 -0.15
N PRO A 157 5.25 -12.29 0.32
CA PRO A 157 5.63 -11.61 1.54
C PRO A 157 5.20 -12.44 2.76
N SER A 158 6.11 -12.64 3.70
CA SER A 158 5.85 -13.35 4.95
C SER A 158 5.20 -12.43 5.96
N TYR A 159 4.23 -12.94 6.72
CA TYR A 159 3.70 -12.22 7.88
C TYR A 159 4.79 -12.03 8.94
N ILE A 160 4.90 -10.82 9.48
CA ILE A 160 5.92 -10.48 10.49
C ILE A 160 5.27 -10.27 11.86
N HIS A 161 4.26 -9.40 11.97
CA HIS A 161 3.53 -9.18 13.22
C HIS A 161 2.24 -8.37 13.00
N LYS A 162 1.40 -8.35 14.04
CA LYS A 162 0.15 -7.58 14.15
C LYS A 162 0.37 -6.42 15.12
N ILE A 163 -0.12 -5.24 14.75
CA ILE A 163 -0.09 -4.02 15.55
C ILE A 163 -1.53 -3.66 15.88
N THR A 164 -1.84 -3.62 17.18
CA THR A 164 -3.19 -3.31 17.70
C THR A 164 -3.25 -1.97 18.41
N LYS A 165 -2.10 -1.37 18.72
CA LYS A 165 -1.99 -0.06 19.38
C LYS A 165 -0.63 0.57 19.09
N TYR A 166 -0.56 1.90 19.18
CA TYR A 166 0.66 2.68 19.11
C TYR A 166 0.61 3.85 20.09
#